data_AF-X1SPB0-F1
#
_entry.id   AF-X1SPB0-F1
#
_cell.length_a   1.000
_cell.length_b   1.000
_cell.length_c   1.000
_cell.angle_alpha   90.00
_cell.angle_beta   90.00
_cell.angle_gamma   90.00
#
_symmetry.space_group_name_H-M   'P 1'
#
loop_
_entity.id
_entity.type
_entity.pdbx_description
1 polymer ?
#
loop_
_entity_poly.entity_id
_entity_poly.type
_entity_poly.pdbx_seq_one_letter_code
_entity_poly.pdbx_strand_id
1 'polypeptide(L)'
;AIEDEIRRHMQAGRMILIAEGIVVPNPDGTAICELMGKTVRTQFFSKTRYETLAAWLWQIQEAGIEYIHTLSLQETAIAISSIYHNAQKPIHTTFKRHLKPITAWHPNPHIQTLMGIIGAGLGEKKATTLIEKFKTVYDTLTAPKEELLSVEGFSETYVKKLFNAIGREEFNE
;
A
#
# COMPACT_ATOMS: atom_id res chain seq x y z
N ALA A 1 22.94 24.27 17.09
CA ALA A 1 23.21 24.84 15.74
C ALA A 1 22.27 24.24 14.69
N ILE A 2 22.52 23.04 14.17
CA ILE A 2 21.62 22.43 13.16
C ILE A 2 20.26 22.02 13.75
N GLU A 3 20.23 21.53 14.99
CA GLU A 3 18.97 21.19 15.68
C GLU A 3 18.09 22.42 15.92
N ASP A 4 18.69 23.58 16.16
CA ASP A 4 17.95 24.84 16.35
C ASP A 4 17.42 25.38 15.01
N GLU A 5 18.14 25.15 13.91
CA GLU A 5 17.63 25.40 12.55
C GLU A 5 16.45 24.48 12.22
N ILE A 6 16.60 23.18 12.47
CA ILE A 6 15.53 22.20 12.29
C ILE A 6 14.31 22.60 13.11
N ARG A 7 14.48 22.94 14.39
CA ARG A 7 13.37 23.37 15.26
C ARG A 7 12.63 24.60 14.69
N ARG A 8 13.35 25.57 14.13
CA ARG A 8 12.74 26.75 13.50
C ARG A 8 11.92 26.38 12.26
N HIS A 9 12.43 25.49 11.43
CA HIS A 9 11.77 25.12 10.17
C HIS A 9 10.66 24.07 10.35
N MET A 10 10.65 23.31 11.46
CA MET A 10 9.61 22.30 11.74
C MET A 10 8.21 22.92 11.90
N GLN A 11 8.12 24.20 12.26
CA GLN A 11 6.83 24.89 12.38
C GLN A 11 6.19 25.20 11.02
N ALA A 12 6.93 25.07 9.92
CA ALA A 12 6.48 25.44 8.57
C ALA A 12 5.80 24.29 7.78
N GLY A 13 5.66 23.11 8.38
CA GLY A 13 5.01 21.95 7.76
C GLY A 13 5.98 20.82 7.42
N ARG A 14 5.92 20.29 6.18
CA ARG A 14 6.75 19.16 5.74
C ARG A 14 8.18 19.64 5.46
N MET A 15 9.15 19.00 6.10
CA MET A 15 10.57 19.32 5.95
C MET A 15 11.32 18.18 5.25
N ILE A 16 12.22 18.55 4.35
CA ILE A 16 13.20 17.67 3.74
C ILE A 16 14.58 18.23 4.04
N LEU A 17 15.42 17.44 4.69
CA LEU A 17 16.85 17.71 4.88
C LEU A 17 17.62 17.06 3.72
N ILE A 18 18.40 17.86 3.01
CA ILE A 18 19.27 17.38 1.93
C ILE A 18 20.72 17.53 2.36
N ALA A 19 21.48 16.44 2.32
CA ALA A 19 22.91 16.45 2.60
C ALA A 19 23.71 16.08 1.34
N GLU A 20 24.71 16.92 1.02
CA GLU A 20 25.60 16.75 -0.13
C GLU A 20 26.91 16.06 0.25
N GLY A 21 27.39 15.19 -0.64
CA GLY A 21 28.67 14.50 -0.54
C GLY A 21 28.57 13.17 0.22
N ILE A 22 29.38 12.19 -0.16
CA ILE A 22 29.38 10.84 0.39
C ILE A 22 29.99 10.84 1.79
N VAL A 23 29.27 10.34 2.78
CA VAL A 23 29.85 10.08 4.10
C VAL A 23 30.53 8.72 4.11
N VAL A 24 31.83 8.69 4.42
CA VAL A 24 32.63 7.48 4.51
C VAL A 24 33.15 7.33 5.95
N PRO A 25 32.97 6.16 6.59
CA PRO A 25 33.56 5.89 7.89
C PRO A 25 35.09 5.85 7.81
N ASN A 26 35.75 6.40 8.82
CA ASN A 26 37.20 6.42 8.97
C ASN A 26 37.54 6.02 10.41
N PRO A 27 38.65 5.32 10.70
CA PRO A 27 39.04 4.97 12.08
C PRO A 27 38.91 6.10 13.11
N ASP A 28 39.20 7.34 12.71
CA ASP A 28 39.19 8.50 13.59
C ASP A 28 37.85 9.29 13.58
N GLY A 29 36.86 8.85 12.80
CA GLY A 29 35.58 9.53 12.66
C GLY A 29 34.88 9.31 11.32
N THR A 30 34.52 10.39 10.63
CA THR A 30 33.81 10.37 9.36
C THR A 30 34.39 11.39 8.39
N ALA A 31 34.56 10.97 7.14
CA ALA A 31 34.96 11.84 6.06
C ALA A 31 33.75 12.11 5.15
N ILE A 32 33.58 13.35 4.73
CA ILE A 32 32.66 13.72 3.67
C ILE A 32 33.48 13.87 2.40
N CYS A 33 33.09 13.13 1.38
CA CYS A 33 33.79 13.05 0.11
C CYS A 33 32.90 13.53 -1.02
N GLU A 34 33.44 14.36 -1.90
CA GLU A 34 32.75 14.86 -3.08
C GLU A 34 33.31 14.18 -4.33
N LEU A 35 32.45 13.97 -5.32
CA LEU A 35 32.87 13.49 -6.64
C LEU A 35 33.44 14.66 -7.46
N MET A 36 34.71 14.56 -7.86
CA MET A 36 35.36 15.48 -8.78
C MET A 36 35.70 14.75 -10.09
N GLY A 37 34.80 14.83 -11.06
CA GLY A 37 34.94 14.11 -12.33
C GLY A 37 34.86 12.59 -12.14
N LYS A 38 35.98 11.88 -12.26
CA LYS A 38 36.05 10.41 -12.06
C LYS A 38 36.67 10.00 -10.73
N THR A 39 37.11 10.96 -9.90
CA THR A 39 37.77 10.69 -8.62
C THR A 39 36.93 11.21 -7.47
N VAL A 40 37.07 10.55 -6.32
CA VAL A 40 36.42 10.96 -5.07
C VAL A 40 37.47 11.66 -4.21
N ARG A 41 37.15 12.86 -3.73
CA ARG A 41 38.06 13.65 -2.89
C ARG A 41 37.41 13.93 -1.54
N THR A 42 38.16 13.75 -0.47
CA THR A 42 37.74 14.19 0.87
C THR A 42 37.64 15.71 0.91
N GLN A 43 36.45 16.22 1.19
CA GLN A 43 36.16 17.64 1.31
C GLN A 43 36.24 18.08 2.78
N PHE A 44 35.71 17.25 3.69
CA PHE A 44 35.64 17.57 5.10
C PHE A 44 35.88 16.32 5.95
N PHE A 45 36.43 16.50 7.15
CA PHE A 45 36.60 15.45 8.13
C PHE A 45 35.98 15.86 9.45
N SER A 46 35.19 14.97 10.03
CA SER A 46 34.59 15.10 11.35
C SER A 46 35.11 14.00 12.27
N LYS A 47 35.34 14.34 13.54
CA LYS A 47 35.63 13.36 14.59
C LYS A 47 34.40 12.57 15.03
N THR A 48 33.21 12.97 14.58
CA THR A 48 31.98 12.22 14.84
C THR A 48 32.09 10.85 14.19
N ARG A 49 31.84 9.80 14.98
CA ARG A 49 31.83 8.43 14.46
C ARG A 49 30.60 8.18 13.60
N TYR A 50 30.73 7.25 12.67
CA TYR A 50 29.67 6.94 11.72
C TYR A 50 28.41 6.41 12.40
N GLU A 51 28.55 5.62 13.46
CA GLU A 51 27.41 5.06 14.19
C GLU A 51 26.56 6.17 14.83
N THR A 52 27.21 7.22 15.35
CA THR A 52 26.52 8.38 15.92
C THR A 52 25.74 9.12 14.85
N LEU A 53 26.33 9.33 13.66
CA LEU A 53 25.64 9.95 12.54
C LEU A 53 24.45 9.11 12.06
N ALA A 54 24.64 7.81 11.89
CA ALA A 54 23.58 6.90 11.44
C ALA A 54 22.40 6.87 12.41
N ALA A 55 22.68 6.80 13.72
CA ALA A 55 21.65 6.86 14.75
C ALA A 55 20.90 8.20 14.75
N TRP A 56 21.60 9.31 14.53
CA TRP A 56 20.99 10.64 14.45
C TRP A 56 20.12 10.80 13.20
N LEU A 57 20.56 10.33 12.03
CA LEU A 57 19.76 10.34 10.80
C LEU A 57 18.48 9.51 10.96
N TRP A 58 18.56 8.37 11.64
CA TRP A 58 17.39 7.56 11.97
C TRP A 58 16.39 8.33 12.85
N GLN A 59 16.87 9.01 13.89
CA GLN A 59 16.02 9.82 14.77
C GLN A 59 15.33 10.98 14.03
N ILE A 60 15.99 11.60 13.06
CA ILE A 60 15.40 12.65 12.20
C ILE A 60 14.24 12.10 11.38
N GLN A 61 14.41 10.91 10.79
CA GLN A 61 13.34 10.27 10.02
C GLN A 61 12.14 9.90 10.91
N GLU A 62 12.38 9.37 12.10
CA GLU A 62 11.34 9.10 13.10
C GLU A 62 10.61 10.37 13.56
N ALA A 63 11.33 11.51 13.63
CA ALA A 63 10.73 12.81 13.91
C ALA A 63 9.86 13.37 12.75
N GLY A 64 9.71 12.61 11.65
CA GLY A 64 8.91 13.00 10.49
C GLY A 64 9.63 13.95 9.52
N ILE A 65 10.94 14.10 9.65
CA ILE A 65 11.77 14.89 8.73
C ILE A 65 12.33 13.94 7.68
N GLU A 66 12.03 14.22 6.42
CA GLU A 66 12.57 13.43 5.32
C GLU A 66 14.05 13.74 5.11
N TYR A 67 14.85 12.71 4.88
CA TYR A 67 16.27 12.85 4.62
C TYR A 67 16.59 12.33 3.22
N ILE A 68 17.26 13.17 2.42
CA ILE A 68 17.74 12.82 1.09
C ILE A 68 19.24 13.09 1.02
N HIS A 69 19.94 12.16 0.41
CA HIS A 69 21.37 12.25 0.18
C HIS A 69 21.66 12.47 -1.30
N THR A 70 22.59 13.37 -1.61
CA THR A 70 23.03 13.69 -2.97
C THR A 70 24.55 13.76 -3.03
N LEU A 71 25.15 13.41 -4.17
CA LEU A 71 26.61 13.32 -4.28
C LEU A 71 27.27 14.65 -4.61
N SER A 72 26.53 15.57 -5.23
CA SER A 72 27.02 16.87 -5.69
C SER A 72 25.87 17.88 -5.81
N LEU A 73 26.22 19.16 -5.93
CA LEU A 73 25.26 20.24 -6.16
C LEU A 73 24.39 20.01 -7.40
N GLN A 74 24.94 19.41 -8.46
CA GLN A 74 24.18 19.07 -9.66
C GLN A 74 23.07 18.07 -9.34
N GLU A 75 23.38 17.03 -8.56
CA GLU A 75 22.39 16.04 -8.13
C GLU A 75 21.36 16.64 -7.18
N THR A 76 21.77 17.56 -6.30
CA THR A 76 20.84 18.32 -5.45
C THR A 76 19.84 19.11 -6.29
N ALA A 77 20.29 19.82 -7.32
CA ALA A 77 19.40 20.56 -8.22
C ALA A 77 18.42 19.61 -8.96
N ILE A 78 18.90 18.45 -9.40
CA ILE A 78 18.07 17.42 -10.04
C ILE A 78 17.05 16.85 -9.04
N ALA A 79 17.45 16.59 -7.80
CA ALA A 79 16.58 16.06 -6.75
C ALA A 79 15.47 17.07 -6.43
N ILE A 80 15.82 18.34 -6.16
CA ILE A 80 14.86 19.41 -5.85
C ILE A 80 13.86 19.59 -7.00
N SER A 81 14.34 19.70 -8.24
CA SER A 81 13.46 19.86 -9.41
C SER A 81 12.53 18.65 -9.60
N SER A 82 13.05 17.43 -9.43
CA SER A 82 12.25 16.21 -9.53
C SER A 82 11.18 16.13 -8.45
N ILE A 83 11.51 16.48 -7.21
CA ILE A 83 10.55 16.52 -6.09
C ILE A 83 9.47 17.56 -6.38
N TYR A 84 9.85 18.76 -6.80
CA TYR A 84 8.93 19.84 -7.14
C TYR A 84 7.94 19.43 -8.24
N HIS A 85 8.45 18.94 -9.37
CA HIS A 85 7.59 18.47 -10.47
C HIS A 85 6.71 17.30 -10.07
N ASN A 86 7.21 16.39 -9.22
CA ASN A 86 6.40 15.27 -8.78
C ASN A 86 5.29 15.72 -7.83
N ALA A 87 5.56 16.68 -6.93
CA ALA A 87 4.58 17.25 -6.00
C ALA A 87 3.44 17.99 -6.70
N GLN A 88 3.66 18.50 -7.92
CA GLN A 88 2.63 19.13 -8.74
C GLN A 88 1.63 18.15 -9.37
N LYS A 89 1.92 16.84 -9.37
CA LYS A 89 1.02 15.86 -9.98
C LYS A 89 -0.22 15.67 -9.10
N PRO A 90 -1.44 15.71 -9.68
CA PRO A 90 -2.67 15.57 -8.90
C PRO A 90 -2.87 14.17 -8.31
N ILE A 91 -2.23 13.15 -8.89
CA ILE A 91 -2.33 11.75 -8.46
C ILE A 91 -0.93 11.14 -8.48
N HIS A 92 -0.52 10.53 -7.35
CA HIS A 92 0.69 9.72 -7.26
C HIS A 92 0.33 8.23 -7.33
N THR A 93 0.62 7.56 -8.45
CA THR A 93 0.30 6.14 -8.67
C THR A 93 1.53 5.22 -8.56
N THR A 94 2.70 5.74 -8.22
CA THR A 94 4.00 5.05 -8.28
C THR A 94 3.97 3.66 -7.62
N PHE A 95 3.46 3.56 -6.38
CA PHE A 95 3.36 2.27 -5.69
C PHE A 95 2.07 1.50 -6.01
N LYS A 96 1.00 2.19 -6.42
CA LYS A 96 -0.29 1.56 -6.78
C LYS A 96 -0.24 0.81 -8.11
N ARG A 97 0.72 1.11 -8.98
CA ARG A 97 0.87 0.47 -10.30
C ARG A 97 1.41 -0.96 -10.21
N HIS A 98 2.20 -1.27 -9.18
CA HIS A 98 2.87 -2.57 -9.02
C HIS A 98 2.31 -3.41 -7.87
N LEU A 99 1.61 -2.77 -6.92
CA LEU A 99 0.75 -3.49 -6.00
C LEU A 99 -0.44 -4.03 -6.79
N LYS A 100 -0.29 -5.25 -7.31
CA LYS A 100 -1.48 -6.06 -7.61
C LYS A 100 -2.29 -6.07 -6.31
N PRO A 101 -3.59 -5.73 -6.33
CA PRO A 101 -4.40 -5.99 -5.16
C PRO A 101 -4.13 -7.43 -4.79
N ILE A 102 -3.91 -7.70 -3.50
CA ILE A 102 -3.98 -9.06 -3.00
C ILE A 102 -5.41 -9.48 -3.33
N THR A 103 -5.61 -10.08 -4.51
CA THR A 103 -6.79 -10.87 -4.81
C THR A 103 -6.74 -11.89 -3.72
N ALA A 104 -7.59 -11.72 -2.71
CA ALA A 104 -7.60 -12.56 -1.54
C ALA A 104 -7.60 -14.01 -2.02
N TRP A 105 -6.45 -14.68 -1.93
CA TRP A 105 -6.37 -16.14 -1.98
C TRP A 105 -6.86 -16.66 -0.61
N HIS A 106 -8.02 -16.15 -0.21
CA HIS A 106 -8.88 -16.63 0.83
C HIS A 106 -10.23 -16.56 0.15
N PRO A 107 -10.71 -17.68 -0.42
CA PRO A 107 -12.04 -17.71 -0.99
C PRO A 107 -12.99 -17.23 0.12
N ASN A 108 -13.80 -16.22 -0.16
CA ASN A 108 -14.75 -15.68 0.81
C ASN A 108 -15.51 -16.87 1.43
N PRO A 109 -15.47 -17.07 2.76
CA PRO A 109 -16.04 -18.26 3.39
C PRO A 109 -17.53 -18.41 3.05
N HIS A 110 -18.24 -17.31 2.83
CA HIS A 110 -19.63 -17.32 2.40
C HIS A 110 -19.82 -17.89 0.99
N ILE A 111 -18.89 -17.61 0.06
CA ILE A 111 -18.89 -18.17 -1.29
C ILE A 111 -18.59 -19.68 -1.22
N GLN A 112 -17.62 -20.09 -0.40
CA GLN A 112 -17.32 -21.52 -0.18
C GLN A 112 -18.51 -22.27 0.42
N THR A 113 -19.18 -21.69 1.41
CA THR A 113 -20.35 -22.30 2.04
C THR A 113 -21.48 -22.49 1.02
N LEU A 114 -21.77 -21.48 0.18
CA LEU A 114 -22.78 -21.60 -0.86
C LEU A 114 -22.42 -22.65 -1.93
N MET A 115 -21.15 -22.71 -2.35
CA MET A 115 -20.67 -23.74 -3.28
C MET A 115 -20.72 -25.14 -2.67
N GLY A 116 -20.62 -25.26 -1.34
CA GLY A 116 -20.70 -26.51 -0.60
C GLY A 116 -22.12 -27.09 -0.47
N ILE A 117 -23.17 -26.36 -0.86
CA ILE A 117 -24.56 -26.86 -0.81
C ILE A 117 -24.76 -27.90 -1.92
N ILE A 118 -24.69 -29.17 -1.53
CA ILE A 118 -24.87 -30.32 -2.41
C ILE A 118 -26.29 -30.27 -3.01
N GLY A 119 -26.40 -30.36 -4.33
CA GLY A 119 -27.68 -30.34 -5.06
C GLY A 119 -28.16 -28.95 -5.51
N ALA A 120 -27.63 -27.85 -4.95
CA ALA A 120 -27.96 -26.49 -5.39
C ALA A 120 -27.28 -26.10 -6.71
N GLY A 121 -26.16 -26.75 -7.05
CA GLY A 121 -25.44 -26.55 -8.30
C GLY A 121 -24.78 -25.17 -8.43
N LEU A 122 -24.49 -24.50 -7.31
CA LEU A 122 -23.89 -23.17 -7.26
C LEU A 122 -22.39 -23.23 -7.56
N GLY A 123 -22.00 -22.69 -8.71
CA GLY A 123 -20.59 -22.42 -9.02
C GLY A 123 -20.12 -21.08 -8.47
N GLU A 124 -18.81 -20.86 -8.47
CA GLU A 124 -18.15 -19.66 -7.91
C GLU A 124 -18.83 -18.37 -8.38
N LYS A 125 -19.00 -18.15 -9.69
CA LYS A 125 -19.62 -16.94 -10.24
C LYS A 125 -21.00 -16.65 -9.65
N LYS A 126 -21.85 -17.67 -9.51
CA LYS A 126 -23.23 -17.50 -9.02
C LYS A 126 -23.28 -17.31 -7.50
N ALA A 127 -22.43 -18.03 -6.76
CA ALA A 127 -22.27 -17.83 -5.33
C ALA A 127 -21.74 -16.42 -5.01
N THR A 128 -20.81 -15.90 -5.81
CA THR A 128 -20.35 -14.51 -5.73
C THR A 128 -21.49 -13.52 -5.94
N THR A 129 -22.29 -13.67 -7.00
CA THR A 129 -23.42 -12.76 -7.28
C THR A 129 -24.46 -12.75 -6.15
N LEU A 130 -24.75 -13.91 -5.56
CA LEU A 130 -25.66 -14.00 -4.41
C LEU A 130 -25.10 -13.25 -3.19
N ILE A 131 -23.82 -13.46 -2.85
CA ILE A 131 -23.18 -12.78 -1.72
C ILE A 131 -23.00 -11.28 -1.98
N GLU A 132 -22.80 -10.85 -3.22
CA GLU A 132 -22.74 -9.43 -3.54
C GLU A 132 -24.08 -8.72 -3.28
N LYS A 133 -25.20 -9.39 -3.56
CA LYS A 133 -26.55 -8.86 -3.35
C LYS A 133 -27.01 -8.96 -1.89
N PHE A 134 -26.95 -10.17 -1.32
CA PHE A 134 -27.51 -10.46 0.00
C PHE A 134 -26.50 -10.35 1.15
N LYS A 135 -25.21 -10.11 0.85
CA LYS A 135 -24.10 -9.92 1.80
C LYS A 135 -23.72 -11.14 2.65
N THR A 136 -24.69 -11.95 3.07
CA THR A 136 -24.45 -13.14 3.90
C THR A 136 -25.10 -14.40 3.33
N VAL A 137 -24.60 -15.57 3.76
CA VAL A 137 -25.21 -16.87 3.40
C VAL A 137 -26.62 -16.98 3.96
N TYR A 138 -26.82 -16.53 5.21
CA TYR A 138 -28.13 -16.58 5.86
C TYR A 138 -29.17 -15.80 5.05
N ASP A 139 -28.86 -14.54 4.72
CA ASP A 139 -29.77 -13.68 3.95
C ASP A 139 -30.05 -14.26 2.56
N THR A 140 -29.06 -14.91 1.94
CA THR A 140 -29.24 -15.61 0.66
C THR A 140 -30.23 -16.77 0.76
N LEU A 141 -30.19 -17.55 1.84
CA LEU A 141 -31.02 -18.75 2.01
C LEU A 141 -32.44 -18.42 2.50
N THR A 142 -32.60 -17.32 3.23
CA THR A 142 -33.90 -16.84 3.75
C THR A 142 -34.59 -15.85 2.82
N ALA A 143 -33.93 -15.34 1.78
CA ALA A 143 -34.51 -14.41 0.83
C ALA A 143 -35.80 -14.95 0.19
N PRO A 144 -36.81 -14.11 -0.06
CA PRO A 144 -38.03 -14.52 -0.76
C PRO A 144 -37.73 -14.85 -2.24
N LYS A 145 -38.60 -15.66 -2.84
CA LYS A 145 -38.44 -16.16 -4.22
C LYS A 145 -38.25 -15.02 -5.22
N GLU A 146 -39.01 -13.94 -5.09
CA GLU A 146 -38.99 -12.77 -5.98
C GLU A 146 -37.63 -12.06 -5.95
N GLU A 147 -36.99 -12.02 -4.78
CA GLU A 147 -35.68 -11.41 -4.62
C GLU A 147 -34.55 -12.27 -5.20
N LEU A 148 -34.69 -13.60 -5.12
CA LEU A 148 -33.75 -14.53 -5.76
C LEU A 148 -33.89 -14.54 -7.28
N LEU A 149 -35.11 -14.39 -7.81
CA LEU A 149 -35.36 -14.29 -9.26
C LEU A 149 -34.90 -12.97 -9.86
N SER A 150 -34.82 -11.90 -9.06
CA SER A 150 -34.22 -10.64 -9.50
C SER A 150 -32.69 -10.63 -9.49
N VAL A 151 -32.04 -11.79 -9.26
CA VAL A 151 -30.59 -11.95 -9.43
C VAL A 151 -30.30 -12.39 -10.86
N GLU A 152 -29.40 -11.68 -11.54
CA GLU A 152 -28.99 -12.04 -12.91
C GLU A 152 -28.43 -13.47 -12.96
N GLY A 153 -28.95 -14.29 -13.88
CA GLY A 153 -28.52 -15.69 -14.05
C GLY A 153 -29.22 -16.72 -13.16
N PHE A 154 -30.25 -16.32 -12.40
CA PHE A 154 -31.14 -17.22 -11.66
C PHE A 154 -32.50 -17.35 -12.36
N SER A 155 -32.87 -18.59 -12.72
CA SER A 155 -34.19 -18.93 -13.26
C SER A 155 -35.04 -19.65 -12.21
N GLU A 156 -36.36 -19.74 -12.42
CA GLU A 156 -37.26 -20.45 -11.51
C GLU A 156 -36.81 -21.89 -11.23
N THR A 157 -36.36 -22.61 -12.25
CA THR A 157 -35.83 -23.97 -12.11
C THR A 157 -34.60 -24.02 -11.19
N TYR A 158 -33.80 -22.96 -11.18
CA TYR A 158 -32.58 -22.88 -10.39
C TYR A 158 -32.86 -22.51 -8.93
N VAL A 159 -33.81 -21.60 -8.69
CA VAL A 159 -34.30 -21.29 -7.35
C VAL A 159 -35.01 -22.49 -6.74
N LYS A 160 -35.81 -23.24 -7.53
CA LYS A 160 -36.39 -24.54 -7.14
C LYS A 160 -35.33 -25.52 -6.64
N LYS A 161 -34.22 -25.68 -7.40
CA LYS A 161 -33.13 -26.58 -7.01
C LYS A 161 -32.44 -26.12 -5.72
N LEU A 162 -32.22 -24.82 -5.57
CA LEU A 162 -31.64 -24.26 -4.35
C LEU A 162 -32.54 -24.52 -3.13
N PHE A 163 -33.84 -24.26 -3.24
CA PHE A 163 -34.82 -24.50 -2.17
C PHE A 163 -34.93 -25.97 -1.82
N ASN A 164 -34.97 -26.86 -2.81
CA ASN A 164 -34.96 -28.30 -2.58
C ASN A 164 -33.67 -28.77 -1.88
N ALA A 165 -32.52 -28.21 -2.24
CA ALA A 165 -31.23 -28.58 -1.65
C ALA A 165 -31.11 -28.16 -0.17
N ILE A 166 -31.84 -27.12 0.26
CA ILE A 166 -31.86 -26.64 1.64
C ILE A 166 -33.12 -27.06 2.41
N GLY A 167 -34.01 -27.86 1.80
CA GLY A 167 -35.24 -28.34 2.44
C GLY A 167 -36.34 -27.29 2.61
N ARG A 168 -36.38 -26.24 1.77
CA ARG A 168 -37.42 -25.20 1.78
C ARG A 168 -38.56 -25.59 0.82
N GLU A 169 -39.78 -25.70 1.34
CA GLU A 169 -40.94 -26.29 0.64
C GLU A 169 -41.75 -25.31 -0.24
N GLU A 170 -41.26 -24.09 -0.50
CA GLU A 170 -41.99 -23.06 -1.27
C GLU A 170 -42.27 -23.40 -2.75
N PHE A 171 -41.94 -24.63 -3.18
CA PHE A 171 -42.19 -25.15 -4.52
C PHE A 171 -42.85 -26.54 -4.55
N ASN A 172 -43.35 -27.05 -3.42
CA ASN A 172 -44.04 -28.34 -3.34
C ASN A 172 -45.57 -28.23 -3.48
N GLU A 173 -46.08 -27.16 -4.11
CA GLU A 173 -47.44 -27.10 -4.68
C GLU A 173 -47.38 -27.04 -6.21
#